data_AF-A0A1V8SPY0-F1
#
_entry.id   AF-A0A1V8SPY0-F1
#
_cell.length_a   1.000
_cell.length_b   1.000
_cell.length_c   1.000
_cell.angle_alpha   90.00
_cell.angle_beta   90.00
_cell.angle_gamma   90.00
#
_symmetry.space_group_name_H-M   'P 1'
#
loop_
_entity.id
_entity.type
_entity.pdbx_description
1 polymer ?
#
loop_
_entity_poly.entity_id
_entity_poly.type
_entity_poly.pdbx_seq_one_letter_code
_entity_poly.pdbx_strand_id
1 'polypeptide(L)'
;MASSSAALDPTLPIIDVQRVSLQFPLSSPIVATAVSSNVLLLALASNRLLRFDLENPSDIDDIDLPLPATKIGTIRKLFLDPTGSHCLISTTLGEVFYLHSNGRVVKSLGRLRGVVLEAVAWNVEGPTQGTREIMVGGRDGGVWEVVVESGGGGGFMGKEERFAKRVWEAGEAVTGLWADFVGSRQQGTRRIVVASQGALRVWIGKGGRSGDTAGVFGRLFEGETPSVYEVERGDGYGGVSSMAVSPDAEGGASGSGAGERAYAWLCAQGVYSGPLPTQSTDLSALGRQMFHDSHMFPKSQLPAMQSSSGRNRTTQPPISSMILTQFHILVLQEGRLTAINRLDDTIVYNQEVLEAAQTILGLFADQQKNTYWLLTSTEIYEIVVTDEDRDVWKIMLKKGNYEAAQRYARSTEEKDAVAAATGDHLIGQGKFAEAATVLGKSSKPFEDVALGFIDKGEHDALRKYLLTKLVGYPKSFIMQRTLLVSWLTELYMAKLNQLDDTISTKAELAAGSTASEMQKQLPAVRKEYQDF
;
A
#
# COMPACT_ATOMS: atom_id res chain seq x y z
N MET A 1 10.09 -18.78 12.21
CA MET A 1 10.17 -20.11 11.55
C MET A 1 10.91 -19.99 10.25
N ALA A 2 11.66 -21.03 9.87
CA ALA A 2 12.61 -21.03 8.77
C ALA A 2 11.96 -20.78 7.40
N SER A 3 12.57 -19.90 6.61
CA SER A 3 12.31 -19.69 5.19
C SER A 3 12.78 -20.89 4.38
N SER A 4 11.91 -21.87 4.19
CA SER A 4 11.99 -22.74 3.01
C SER A 4 11.15 -22.09 1.91
N SER A 5 11.73 -21.99 0.72
CA SER A 5 11.00 -21.69 -0.52
C SER A 5 10.06 -22.85 -0.85
N ALA A 6 9.02 -23.05 -0.04
CA ALA A 6 7.91 -23.89 -0.39
C ALA A 6 7.32 -23.32 -1.67
N ALA A 7 7.20 -24.13 -2.72
CA ALA A 7 6.45 -23.76 -3.91
C ALA A 7 5.07 -23.28 -3.43
N LEU A 8 4.75 -22.02 -3.69
CA LEU A 8 3.48 -21.41 -3.29
C LEU A 8 2.35 -22.25 -3.91
N ASP A 9 1.55 -22.88 -3.07
CA ASP A 9 0.43 -23.70 -3.51
C ASP A 9 -0.71 -22.75 -3.95
N PRO A 10 -1.04 -22.69 -5.26
CA PRO A 10 -2.05 -21.77 -5.78
C PRO A 10 -3.46 -22.10 -5.28
N THR A 11 -3.66 -23.25 -4.61
CA THR A 11 -4.96 -23.65 -4.05
C THR A 11 -5.26 -23.01 -2.69
N LEU A 12 -4.25 -22.45 -2.01
CA LEU A 12 -4.46 -21.79 -0.73
C LEU A 12 -5.26 -20.50 -0.92
N PRO A 13 -6.22 -20.20 -0.01
CA PRO A 13 -6.95 -18.94 -0.06
C PRO A 13 -6.01 -17.75 0.13
N ILE A 14 -6.34 -16.61 -0.50
CA ILE A 14 -5.56 -15.38 -0.36
C ILE A 14 -5.58 -14.91 1.09
N ILE A 15 -6.71 -15.09 1.78
CA ILE A 15 -6.91 -14.67 3.16
C ILE A 15 -7.44 -15.85 3.95
N ASP A 16 -6.77 -16.13 5.06
CA ASP A 16 -7.18 -17.11 6.05
C ASP A 16 -7.16 -16.46 7.45
N VAL A 17 -8.08 -16.86 8.32
CA VAL A 17 -8.19 -16.28 9.66
C VAL A 17 -8.03 -17.37 10.70
N GLN A 18 -6.97 -17.26 11.48
CA GLN A 18 -6.54 -18.30 12.41
C GLN A 18 -6.63 -17.79 13.85
N ARG A 19 -7.22 -18.59 14.73
CA ARG A 19 -7.33 -18.25 16.15
C ARG A 19 -5.99 -18.51 16.84
N VAL A 20 -5.49 -17.51 17.56
CA VAL A 20 -4.26 -17.60 18.34
C VAL A 20 -4.61 -17.93 19.79
N SER A 21 -4.06 -19.03 20.30
CA SER A 21 -4.27 -19.46 21.68
C SER A 21 -3.16 -18.92 22.58
N LEU A 22 -3.54 -18.09 23.56
CA LEU A 22 -2.64 -17.70 24.63
C LEU A 22 -2.40 -18.90 25.56
N GLN A 23 -1.14 -19.12 25.96
CA GLN A 23 -0.76 -20.24 26.83
C GLN A 23 -1.21 -20.04 28.30
N PHE A 24 -1.83 -18.90 28.62
CA PHE A 24 -2.28 -18.54 29.95
C PHE A 24 -3.59 -17.73 29.88
N PRO A 25 -4.41 -17.77 30.95
CA PRO A 25 -5.63 -16.99 31.01
C PRO A 25 -5.35 -15.50 31.28
N LEU A 26 -6.13 -14.62 30.66
CA LEU A 26 -6.11 -13.20 30.95
C LEU A 26 -6.85 -12.90 32.26
N SER A 27 -6.30 -12.01 33.09
CA SER A 27 -6.89 -11.64 34.38
C SER A 27 -8.09 -10.70 34.27
N SER A 28 -8.20 -9.97 33.15
CA SER A 28 -9.35 -9.14 32.82
C SER A 28 -9.46 -8.96 31.29
N PRO A 29 -10.61 -8.50 30.77
CA PRO A 29 -10.79 -8.32 29.32
C PRO A 29 -9.80 -7.33 28.72
N ILE A 30 -9.43 -7.56 27.46
CA ILE A 30 -8.63 -6.64 26.66
C ILE A 30 -9.48 -5.41 26.30
N VAL A 31 -8.92 -4.22 26.49
CA VAL A 31 -9.59 -2.94 26.21
C VAL A 31 -8.92 -2.12 25.11
N ALA A 32 -7.64 -2.34 24.85
CA ALA A 32 -6.90 -1.71 23.75
C ALA A 32 -5.69 -2.55 23.36
N THR A 33 -5.25 -2.40 22.11
CA THR A 33 -4.10 -3.13 21.56
C THR A 33 -3.32 -2.25 20.60
N ALA A 34 -2.03 -2.55 20.46
CA ALA A 34 -1.21 -2.11 19.34
C ALA A 34 -0.24 -3.23 18.94
N VAL A 35 0.08 -3.31 17.65
CA VAL A 35 1.05 -4.26 17.09
C VAL A 35 1.97 -3.54 16.11
N SER A 36 3.28 -3.75 16.23
CA SER A 36 4.27 -3.23 15.29
C SER A 36 5.62 -3.89 15.51
N SER A 37 6.37 -4.12 14.44
CA SER A 37 7.70 -4.75 14.46
C SER A 37 7.74 -6.04 15.30
N ASN A 38 6.79 -6.94 15.11
CA ASN A 38 6.63 -8.19 15.87
C ASN A 38 6.39 -8.01 17.38
N VAL A 39 6.08 -6.80 17.87
CA VAL A 39 5.71 -6.56 19.27
C VAL A 39 4.20 -6.39 19.35
N LEU A 40 3.55 -7.19 20.20
CA LEU A 40 2.12 -7.09 20.51
C LEU A 40 1.95 -6.54 21.93
N LEU A 41 1.20 -5.44 22.06
CA LEU A 41 0.83 -4.85 23.34
C LEU A 41 -0.67 -5.03 23.60
N LEU A 42 -1.03 -5.66 24.71
CA LEU A 42 -2.41 -5.79 25.17
C LEU A 42 -2.61 -4.95 26.43
N ALA A 43 -3.55 -4.01 26.38
CA ALA A 43 -4.05 -3.32 27.56
C ALA A 43 -5.27 -4.04 28.11
N LEU A 44 -5.24 -4.34 29.40
CA LEU A 44 -6.34 -4.98 30.10
C LEU A 44 -7.19 -3.95 30.86
N ALA A 45 -8.46 -4.28 31.10
CA ALA A 45 -9.39 -3.44 31.85
C ALA A 45 -8.90 -3.10 33.28
N SER A 46 -8.00 -3.91 33.82
CA SER A 46 -7.30 -3.67 35.10
C SER A 46 -6.22 -2.56 35.03
N ASN A 47 -6.05 -1.86 33.91
CA ASN A 47 -4.96 -0.91 33.66
C ASN A 47 -3.56 -1.53 33.76
N ARG A 48 -3.43 -2.77 33.28
CA ARG A 48 -2.16 -3.47 33.13
C ARG A 48 -1.87 -3.64 31.64
N LEU A 49 -0.59 -3.57 31.28
CA LEU A 49 -0.10 -3.77 29.93
C LEU A 49 0.69 -5.07 29.88
N LEU A 50 0.31 -5.96 28.96
CA LEU A 50 1.08 -7.14 28.61
C LEU A 50 1.79 -6.89 27.29
N ARG A 51 3.12 -6.98 27.28
CA ARG A 51 3.94 -6.87 26.07
C ARG A 51 4.48 -8.24 25.70
N PHE A 52 4.25 -8.64 24.45
CA PHE A 52 4.73 -9.89 23.87
C PHE A 52 5.69 -9.58 22.74
N ASP A 53 6.84 -10.25 22.74
CA ASP A 53 7.64 -10.44 21.55
C ASP A 53 7.07 -11.64 20.78
N LEU A 54 6.54 -11.42 19.57
CA LEU A 54 5.95 -12.48 18.75
C LEU A 54 7.02 -13.45 18.21
N GLU A 55 8.30 -13.08 18.23
CA GLU A 55 9.40 -14.02 17.94
C GLU A 55 9.67 -14.94 19.13
N ASN A 56 9.48 -14.44 20.35
CA ASN A 56 9.68 -15.18 21.60
C ASN A 56 8.45 -15.04 22.52
N PRO A 57 7.32 -15.68 22.18
CA PRO A 57 6.03 -15.44 22.84
C PRO A 57 5.97 -15.87 24.32
N SER A 58 7.00 -16.58 24.81
CA SER A 58 7.15 -16.97 26.20
C SER A 58 7.67 -15.84 27.10
N ASP A 59 8.33 -14.82 26.53
CA ASP A 59 8.82 -13.67 27.28
C ASP A 59 7.75 -12.56 27.29
N ILE A 60 7.15 -12.36 28.45
CA ILE A 60 6.00 -11.47 28.63
C ILE A 60 6.37 -10.44 29.68
N ASP A 61 6.36 -9.17 29.28
CA ASP A 61 6.44 -8.08 30.25
C ASP A 61 5.04 -7.73 30.74
N ASP A 62 4.86 -7.74 32.06
CA ASP A 62 3.65 -7.32 32.74
C ASP A 62 3.92 -5.99 33.44
N ILE A 63 3.24 -4.93 32.98
CA ILE A 63 3.57 -3.54 33.29
C ILE A 63 2.34 -2.82 33.85
N ASP A 64 2.47 -2.27 35.05
CA ASP A 64 1.42 -1.48 35.71
C ASP A 64 1.52 0.01 35.36
N LEU A 65 0.37 0.68 35.20
CA LEU A 65 0.33 2.13 35.08
C LEU A 65 0.62 2.82 36.43
N PRO A 66 1.27 3.99 36.43
CA PRO A 66 1.77 4.63 37.65
C PRO A 66 0.66 5.31 38.48
N LEU A 67 -0.54 5.44 37.93
CA LEU A 67 -1.67 6.11 38.57
C LEU A 67 -2.88 5.17 38.69
N PRO A 68 -3.67 5.28 39.79
CA PRO A 68 -4.84 4.43 39.99
C PRO A 68 -5.98 4.78 39.02
N ALA A 69 -6.85 3.81 38.77
CA ALA A 69 -8.02 3.94 37.89
C ALA A 69 -8.94 5.12 38.26
N THR A 70 -8.99 5.53 39.54
CA THR A 70 -9.80 6.69 39.97
C THR A 70 -9.31 8.02 39.39
N LYS A 71 -8.03 8.12 39.02
CA LYS A 71 -7.42 9.34 38.44
C LYS A 71 -7.36 9.32 36.93
N ILE A 72 -7.29 8.14 36.33
CA ILE A 72 -7.02 7.98 34.89
C ILE A 72 -8.18 7.32 34.13
N GLY A 73 -9.12 6.71 34.85
CA GLY A 73 -10.15 5.83 34.29
C GLY A 73 -9.52 4.55 33.76
N THR A 74 -9.88 4.14 32.55
CA THR A 74 -9.30 2.96 31.87
C THR A 74 -8.41 3.37 30.71
N ILE A 75 -7.50 2.47 30.30
CA ILE A 75 -6.79 2.61 29.03
C ILE A 75 -7.80 2.57 27.88
N ARG A 76 -7.66 3.52 26.95
CA ARG A 76 -8.56 3.70 25.80
C ARG A 76 -7.89 3.30 24.48
N LYS A 77 -6.66 3.77 24.24
CA LYS A 77 -5.89 3.50 23.02
C LYS A 77 -4.42 3.35 23.32
N LEU A 78 -3.77 2.46 22.58
CA LEU A 78 -2.33 2.31 22.51
C LEU A 78 -1.87 2.74 21.11
N PHE A 79 -0.76 3.44 21.04
CA PHE A 79 -0.10 3.78 19.79
C PHE A 79 1.34 3.28 19.92
N LEU A 80 1.72 2.35 19.06
CA LEU A 80 3.08 1.83 18.98
C LEU A 80 3.72 2.38 17.71
N ASP A 81 4.98 2.81 17.80
CA ASP A 81 5.71 3.31 16.63
C ASP A 81 6.13 2.16 15.69
N PRO A 82 6.43 2.46 14.41
CA PRO A 82 6.83 1.44 13.44
C PRO A 82 7.97 0.54 13.92
N THR A 83 8.91 1.05 14.73
CA THR A 83 10.05 0.26 15.23
C THR A 83 9.72 -0.61 16.46
N GLY A 84 8.56 -0.41 17.08
CA GLY A 84 8.21 -1.06 18.36
C GLY A 84 8.93 -0.48 19.59
N SER A 85 9.69 0.61 19.45
CA SER A 85 10.50 1.22 20.52
C SER A 85 9.72 2.16 21.43
N HIS A 86 8.71 2.84 20.90
CA HIS A 86 7.99 3.93 21.53
C HIS A 86 6.49 3.64 21.56
N CYS A 87 5.90 3.66 22.75
CA CYS A 87 4.46 3.50 22.94
C CYS A 87 3.85 4.71 23.65
N LEU A 88 2.79 5.28 23.08
CA LEU A 88 1.91 6.24 23.75
C LEU A 88 0.63 5.54 24.22
N ILE A 89 0.25 5.80 25.45
CA ILE A 89 -0.93 5.23 26.09
C ILE A 89 -1.88 6.37 26.41
N SER A 90 -3.10 6.33 25.87
CA SER A 90 -4.14 7.31 26.17
C SER A 90 -5.26 6.68 26.99
N THR A 91 -5.71 7.41 28.00
CA THR A 91 -6.72 6.96 28.96
C THR A 91 -8.04 7.72 28.80
N THR A 92 -9.12 7.18 29.35
CA THR A 92 -10.46 7.78 29.25
C THR A 92 -10.60 9.15 29.91
N LEU A 93 -9.77 9.45 30.92
CA LEU A 93 -9.79 10.75 31.63
C LEU A 93 -8.73 11.74 31.10
N GLY A 94 -8.13 11.48 29.94
CA GLY A 94 -7.23 12.43 29.28
C GLY A 94 -5.81 12.47 29.88
N GLU A 95 -5.37 11.42 30.58
CA GLU A 95 -3.95 11.23 30.87
C GLU A 95 -3.28 10.53 29.69
N VAL A 96 -2.08 11.00 29.35
CA VAL A 96 -1.20 10.41 28.34
C VAL A 96 0.08 9.93 29.01
N PHE A 97 0.44 8.67 28.74
CA PHE A 97 1.69 8.09 29.19
C PHE A 97 2.56 7.65 28.02
N TYR A 98 3.84 7.50 28.32
CA TYR A 98 4.87 7.02 27.42
C TYR A 98 5.56 5.79 28.04
N LEU A 99 5.75 4.77 27.21
CA LEU A 99 6.50 3.56 27.53
C LEU A 99 7.51 3.30 26.41
N HIS A 100 8.76 3.02 26.80
CA HIS A 100 9.81 2.66 25.86
C HIS A 100 10.08 1.14 25.89
N SER A 101 10.50 0.54 24.77
CA SER A 101 10.75 -0.90 24.63
C SER A 101 11.76 -1.44 25.64
N ASN A 102 12.87 -0.72 25.84
CA ASN A 102 13.93 -1.12 26.78
C ASN A 102 13.55 -1.04 28.27
N GLY A 103 12.37 -0.55 28.61
CA GLY A 103 11.96 -0.27 29.97
C GLY A 103 10.60 -0.86 30.32
N ARG A 104 10.35 -0.98 31.62
CA ARG A 104 9.04 -1.32 32.20
C ARG A 104 8.42 -0.15 32.97
N VAL A 105 9.07 1.02 32.95
CA VAL A 105 8.61 2.21 33.67
C VAL A 105 7.79 3.07 32.73
N VAL A 106 6.48 3.16 33.02
CA VAL A 106 5.54 4.04 32.33
C VAL A 106 5.65 5.45 32.88
N LYS A 107 5.85 6.44 32.00
CA LYS A 107 6.11 7.84 32.36
C LYS A 107 4.95 8.74 31.91
N SER A 108 4.57 9.72 32.72
CA SER A 108 3.47 10.65 32.40
C SER A 108 3.94 11.81 31.51
N LEU A 109 3.16 12.14 30.47
CA LEU A 109 3.40 13.28 29.59
C LEU A 109 2.53 14.46 30.03
N GLY A 110 3.08 15.29 30.92
CA GLY A 110 2.33 16.31 31.64
C GLY A 110 1.77 17.45 30.78
N ARG A 111 2.40 17.84 29.66
CA ARG A 111 1.87 18.92 28.80
C ARG A 111 0.72 18.45 27.91
N LEU A 112 0.52 17.13 27.78
CA LEU A 112 -0.64 16.54 27.10
C LEU A 112 -1.78 16.17 28.05
N ARG A 113 -1.71 16.58 29.32
CA ARG A 113 -2.79 16.36 30.31
C ARG A 113 -4.09 17.01 29.83
N GLY A 114 -5.17 16.24 29.85
CA GLY A 114 -6.50 16.64 29.36
C GLY A 114 -6.73 16.31 27.89
N VAL A 115 -5.71 15.90 27.14
CA VAL A 115 -5.85 15.50 25.73
C VAL A 115 -6.15 14.00 25.65
N VAL A 116 -7.32 13.66 25.11
CA VAL A 116 -7.67 12.28 24.76
C VAL A 116 -7.16 12.00 23.35
N LEU A 117 -6.09 11.22 23.22
CA LEU A 117 -5.47 10.94 21.92
C LEU A 117 -6.37 10.02 21.09
N GLU A 118 -6.53 10.37 19.82
CA GLU A 118 -7.29 9.58 18.85
C GLU A 118 -6.44 9.10 17.67
N ALA A 119 -5.36 9.83 17.33
CA ALA A 119 -4.43 9.50 16.25
C ALA A 119 -2.99 9.95 16.55
N VAL A 120 -2.01 9.27 15.96
CA VAL A 120 -0.58 9.61 16.06
C VAL A 120 0.08 9.41 14.69
N ALA A 121 0.85 10.40 14.23
CA ALA A 121 1.78 10.25 13.12
C ALA A 121 3.21 10.16 13.66
N TRP A 122 3.79 8.98 13.55
CA TRP A 122 5.16 8.69 13.95
C TRP A 122 6.17 9.24 12.94
N ASN A 123 7.41 9.42 13.39
CA ASN A 123 8.49 9.85 12.52
C ASN A 123 8.92 8.70 11.60
N VAL A 124 8.82 8.90 10.29
CA VAL A 124 9.13 7.89 9.26
C VAL A 124 10.59 7.42 9.31
N GLU A 125 11.48 8.20 9.93
CA GLU A 125 12.89 7.83 10.07
C GLU A 125 13.13 6.75 11.14
N GLY A 126 12.11 6.37 11.90
CA GLY A 126 12.19 5.28 12.88
C GLY A 126 13.30 5.42 13.92
N PRO A 127 13.44 6.57 14.60
CA PRO A 127 14.43 6.68 15.68
C PRO A 127 14.04 5.78 16.85
N THR A 128 15.01 5.09 17.46
CA THR A 128 14.76 4.10 18.53
C THR A 128 15.11 4.59 19.93
N GLN A 129 15.79 5.73 20.09
CA GLN A 129 16.17 6.29 21.40
C GLN A 129 15.21 7.39 21.89
N GLY A 130 14.55 8.07 20.95
CA GLY A 130 13.60 9.13 21.21
C GLY A 130 12.79 9.34 19.94
N THR A 131 11.60 9.92 20.06
CA THR A 131 10.61 9.90 18.98
C THR A 131 10.97 10.82 17.82
N ARG A 132 11.90 11.76 17.99
CA ARG A 132 12.00 12.99 17.19
C ARG A 132 10.63 13.69 17.14
N GLU A 133 10.42 14.56 16.15
CA GLU A 133 9.13 15.24 15.95
C GLU A 133 8.08 14.22 15.49
N ILE A 134 7.05 14.06 16.31
CA ILE A 134 5.83 13.31 16.01
C ILE A 134 4.63 14.25 16.09
N MET A 135 3.51 13.87 15.48
CA MET A 135 2.25 14.57 15.66
C MET A 135 1.24 13.70 16.40
N VAL A 136 0.51 14.30 17.32
CA VAL A 136 -0.59 13.64 18.03
C VAL A 136 -1.88 14.44 17.85
N GLY A 137 -2.97 13.72 17.59
CA GLY A 137 -4.30 14.27 17.34
C GLY A 137 -5.24 13.93 18.48
N GLY A 138 -5.91 14.95 19.02
CA GLY A 138 -6.86 14.81 20.11
C GLY A 138 -8.31 14.68 19.63
N ARG A 139 -9.15 14.14 20.52
CA ARG A 139 -10.61 14.12 20.38
C ARG A 139 -11.21 15.53 20.35
N ASP A 140 -10.54 16.49 20.99
CA ASP A 140 -10.88 17.92 20.98
C ASP A 140 -10.58 18.60 19.63
N GLY A 141 -10.00 17.86 18.67
CA GLY A 141 -9.61 18.39 17.37
C GLY A 141 -8.25 19.08 17.34
N GLY A 142 -7.54 19.15 18.46
CA GLY A 142 -6.18 19.68 18.50
C GLY A 142 -5.16 18.75 17.85
N VAL A 143 -4.27 19.30 17.04
CA VAL A 143 -3.06 18.63 16.55
C VAL A 143 -1.86 19.25 17.24
N TRP A 144 -1.04 18.39 17.85
CA TRP A 144 0.13 18.76 18.63
C TRP A 144 1.39 18.16 18.02
N GLU A 145 2.45 18.96 17.95
CA GLU A 145 3.79 18.47 17.68
C GLU A 145 4.47 18.14 19.01
N VAL A 146 5.01 16.93 19.12
CA VAL A 146 5.58 16.39 20.36
C VAL A 146 6.95 15.78 20.08
N VAL A 147 7.88 15.93 21.02
CA VAL A 147 9.17 15.25 21.03
C VAL A 147 9.37 14.64 22.41
N VAL A 148 9.48 13.31 22.45
CA VAL A 148 9.77 12.55 23.66
C VAL A 148 11.17 11.96 23.54
N GLU A 149 12.00 12.18 24.56
CA GLU A 149 13.32 11.56 24.68
C GLU A 149 13.25 10.47 25.76
N SER A 150 13.72 9.26 25.45
CA SER A 150 13.86 8.21 26.46
C SER A 150 15.05 8.56 27.34
N GLY A 151 14.80 9.07 28.54
CA GLY A 151 15.85 9.45 29.48
C GLY A 151 16.68 8.24 29.91
N GLY A 152 17.91 8.12 29.40
CA GLY A 152 18.92 7.13 29.84
C GLY A 152 19.59 7.45 31.19
N GLY A 153 18.98 8.26 32.05
CA GLY A 153 19.60 8.67 33.31
C GLY A 153 18.56 8.78 34.42
N GLY A 154 18.73 7.97 35.47
CA GLY A 154 17.92 7.96 36.70
C GLY A 154 18.05 9.24 37.54
N GLY A 155 17.69 10.39 36.96
CA GLY A 155 17.59 11.66 37.65
C GLY A 155 16.13 12.03 37.91
N PHE A 156 15.78 12.25 39.17
CA PHE A 156 14.47 12.64 39.70
C PHE A 156 13.82 13.93 39.11
N MET A 157 14.37 14.53 38.04
CA MET A 157 14.04 15.89 37.59
C MET A 157 13.97 16.11 36.06
N GLY A 158 14.25 15.10 35.23
CA GLY A 158 14.15 15.23 33.77
C GLY A 158 12.71 15.10 33.27
N LYS A 159 12.18 16.10 32.54
CA LYS A 159 10.93 15.94 31.78
C LYS A 159 11.24 15.19 30.48
N GLU A 160 10.71 13.98 30.33
CA GLU A 160 10.85 13.14 29.12
C GLU A 160 10.24 13.84 27.89
N GLU A 161 9.19 14.62 28.12
CA GLU A 161 8.58 15.49 27.13
C GLU A 161 9.41 16.77 26.94
N ARG A 162 10.33 16.73 25.98
CA ARG A 162 11.19 17.86 25.66
C ARG A 162 10.38 18.99 25.02
N PHE A 163 9.51 18.65 24.07
CA PHE A 163 8.70 19.59 23.32
C PHE A 163 7.26 19.09 23.18
N ALA A 164 6.29 19.99 23.37
CA ALA A 164 4.89 19.75 23.03
C ALA A 164 4.22 21.10 22.78
N LYS A 165 3.67 21.28 21.58
CA LYS A 165 3.00 22.51 21.17
C LYS A 165 1.80 22.17 20.28
N ARG A 166 0.65 22.79 20.55
CA ARG A 166 -0.49 22.73 19.63
C ARG A 166 -0.14 23.52 18.37
N VAL A 167 -0.15 22.86 17.23
CA VAL A 167 0.28 23.43 15.94
C VAL A 167 -0.89 23.70 15.00
N TRP A 168 -2.01 22.99 15.18
CA TRP A 168 -3.21 23.15 14.34
C TRP A 168 -4.47 22.66 15.06
N GLU A 169 -5.65 22.96 14.52
CA GLU A 169 -6.95 22.56 15.05
C GLU A 169 -7.94 22.25 13.92
N ALA A 170 -8.58 21.09 14.00
CA ALA A 170 -9.54 20.59 13.01
C ALA A 170 -10.99 21.06 13.25
N GLY A 171 -11.31 21.50 14.47
CA GLY A 171 -12.68 21.79 14.91
C GLY A 171 -13.54 20.55 15.21
N GLU A 172 -13.04 19.34 14.92
CA GLU A 172 -13.65 18.04 15.17
C GLU A 172 -12.57 17.01 15.52
N ALA A 173 -12.93 15.88 16.12
CA ALA A 173 -11.97 14.86 16.55
C ALA A 173 -11.04 14.42 15.41
N VAL A 174 -9.73 14.39 15.68
CA VAL A 174 -8.73 13.94 14.72
C VAL A 174 -8.69 12.41 14.71
N THR A 175 -9.23 11.78 13.68
CA THR A 175 -9.41 10.32 13.60
C THR A 175 -8.30 9.61 12.82
N GLY A 176 -7.41 10.37 12.18
CA GLY A 176 -6.25 9.84 11.51
C GLY A 176 -5.18 10.91 11.29
N LEU A 177 -3.92 10.52 11.45
CA LEU A 177 -2.76 11.36 11.16
C LEU A 177 -1.72 10.54 10.42
N TRP A 178 -1.15 11.12 9.37
CA TRP A 178 -0.02 10.57 8.65
C TRP A 178 0.95 11.69 8.27
N ALA A 179 2.25 11.41 8.37
CA ALA A 179 3.28 12.34 7.94
C ALA A 179 4.43 11.59 7.29
N ASP A 180 4.87 12.06 6.13
CA ASP A 180 6.01 11.48 5.41
C ASP A 180 6.78 12.54 4.61
N PHE A 181 7.82 12.08 3.92
CA PHE A 181 8.59 12.91 2.99
C PHE A 181 8.07 12.71 1.57
N VAL A 182 7.98 13.81 0.82
CA VAL A 182 7.67 13.80 -0.61
C VAL A 182 8.96 14.07 -1.39
N GLY A 183 9.27 13.19 -2.34
CA GLY A 183 10.52 13.23 -3.10
C GLY A 183 11.73 12.76 -2.30
N SER A 184 12.89 13.39 -2.56
CA SER A 184 14.11 13.06 -1.83
C SER A 184 14.11 13.73 -0.46
N ARG A 185 14.58 13.00 0.55
CA ARG A 185 14.81 13.51 1.91
C ARG A 185 15.62 14.82 1.92
N GLN A 186 16.55 15.00 0.98
CA GLN A 186 17.35 16.23 0.88
C GLN A 186 16.55 17.47 0.50
N GLN A 187 15.40 17.31 -0.16
CA GLN A 187 14.52 18.42 -0.53
C GLN A 187 13.75 18.97 0.67
N GLY A 188 13.59 18.17 1.74
CA GLY A 188 12.94 18.57 3.00
C GLY A 188 11.43 18.79 2.89
N THR A 189 10.82 18.45 1.76
CA THR A 189 9.36 18.54 1.56
C THR A 189 8.67 17.42 2.32
N ARG A 190 7.67 17.78 3.11
CA ARG A 190 6.86 16.86 3.90
C ARG A 190 5.42 16.91 3.44
N ARG A 191 4.73 15.79 3.58
CA ARG A 191 3.28 15.71 3.47
C ARG A 191 2.70 15.39 4.83
N ILE A 192 1.61 16.07 5.16
CA ILE A 192 0.79 15.82 6.34
C ILE A 192 -0.62 15.51 5.85
N VAL A 193 -1.18 14.39 6.29
CA VAL A 193 -2.57 14.01 6.06
C VAL A 193 -3.28 13.99 7.41
N VAL A 194 -4.36 14.76 7.52
CA VAL A 194 -5.21 14.80 8.70
C VAL A 194 -6.61 14.36 8.32
N ALA A 195 -7.06 13.27 8.90
CA ALA A 195 -8.43 12.77 8.76
C ALA A 195 -9.26 13.15 9.99
N SER A 196 -10.51 13.49 9.74
CA SER A 196 -11.52 13.83 10.75
C SER A 196 -12.84 13.14 10.43
N GLN A 197 -13.95 13.45 11.12
CA GLN A 197 -15.22 12.79 10.78
C GLN A 197 -15.79 13.29 9.45
N GLY A 198 -15.68 14.59 9.17
CA GLY A 198 -16.25 15.21 7.97
C GLY A 198 -15.27 15.45 6.82
N ALA A 199 -13.97 15.46 7.08
CA ALA A 199 -13.00 15.88 6.07
C ALA A 199 -11.64 15.18 6.15
N LEU A 200 -11.01 15.09 4.98
CA LEU A 200 -9.62 14.71 4.79
C LEU A 200 -8.83 15.91 4.27
N ARG A 201 -7.76 16.28 4.97
CA ARG A 201 -6.95 17.47 4.67
C ARG A 201 -5.51 17.08 4.44
N VAL A 202 -4.90 17.61 3.38
CA VAL A 202 -3.53 17.30 2.98
C VAL A 202 -2.73 18.58 2.82
N TRP A 203 -1.62 18.69 3.56
CA TRP A 203 -0.62 19.73 3.40
C TRP A 203 0.64 19.15 2.78
N ILE A 204 1.26 19.88 1.87
CA ILE A 204 2.52 19.48 1.23
C ILE A 204 3.39 20.72 1.16
N GLY A 205 4.56 20.68 1.78
CA GLY A 205 5.44 21.84 1.82
C GLY A 205 6.69 21.60 2.63
N LYS A 206 7.51 22.64 2.77
CA LYS A 206 8.74 22.57 3.56
C LYS A 206 8.45 22.87 5.02
N GLY A 207 8.84 21.95 5.89
CA GLY A 207 8.74 22.15 7.34
C GLY A 207 9.80 23.10 7.90
N GLY A 208 9.65 23.41 9.19
CA GLY A 208 10.69 24.08 9.98
C GLY A 208 11.93 23.20 10.17
N ARG A 209 12.98 23.79 10.74
CA ARG A 209 14.16 23.03 11.16
C ARG A 209 13.88 22.35 12.51
N SER A 210 14.41 21.14 12.68
CA SER A 210 14.37 20.41 13.95
C SER A 210 14.94 21.28 15.08
N GLY A 211 14.26 21.30 16.23
CA GLY A 211 14.67 22.08 17.41
C GLY A 211 14.31 23.57 17.40
N ASP A 212 13.60 24.06 16.38
CA ASP A 212 13.06 25.41 16.38
C ASP A 212 11.85 25.58 17.33
N THR A 213 11.68 26.79 17.89
CA THR A 213 10.57 27.14 18.79
C THR A 213 9.19 27.02 18.15
N ALA A 214 9.10 27.23 16.82
CA ALA A 214 7.84 27.08 16.09
C ALA A 214 7.49 25.60 15.82
N GLY A 215 8.46 24.69 15.93
CA GLY A 215 8.33 23.29 15.53
C GLY A 215 8.50 23.08 14.02
N VAL A 216 8.76 21.83 13.63
CA VAL A 216 8.90 21.43 12.22
C VAL A 216 7.55 21.49 11.51
N PHE A 217 6.49 21.01 12.16
CA PHE A 217 5.15 20.94 11.58
C PHE A 217 4.39 22.25 11.75
N GLY A 218 4.62 22.98 12.85
CA GLY A 218 4.00 24.30 13.07
C GLY A 218 4.22 25.27 11.92
N ARG A 219 5.47 25.41 11.44
CA ARG A 219 5.77 26.28 10.28
C ARG A 219 5.09 25.82 8.99
N LEU A 220 4.88 24.51 8.82
CA LEU A 220 4.22 23.97 7.63
C LEU A 220 2.73 24.31 7.64
N PHE A 221 2.06 24.17 8.79
CA PHE A 221 0.65 24.57 8.95
C PHE A 221 0.43 26.08 8.80
N GLU A 222 1.39 26.90 9.23
CA GLU A 222 1.31 28.37 9.08
C GLU A 222 1.57 28.83 7.64
N GLY A 223 2.44 28.12 6.91
CA GLY A 223 2.89 28.52 5.56
C GLY A 223 2.08 27.97 4.40
N GLU A 224 1.39 26.84 4.57
CA GLU A 224 0.74 26.11 3.48
C GLU A 224 -0.77 25.99 3.68
N THR A 225 -1.54 26.13 2.60
CA THR A 225 -2.99 25.88 2.62
C THR A 225 -3.29 24.41 2.32
N PRO A 226 -4.16 23.74 3.09
CA PRO A 226 -4.49 22.35 2.81
C PRO A 226 -5.30 22.21 1.53
N SER A 227 -5.03 21.14 0.79
CA SER A 227 -6.05 20.56 -0.08
C SER A 227 -7.07 19.84 0.79
N VAL A 228 -8.36 20.05 0.54
CA VAL A 228 -9.45 19.50 1.37
C VAL A 228 -10.39 18.66 0.52
N TYR A 229 -10.72 17.47 1.00
CA TYR A 229 -11.83 16.67 0.53
C TYR A 229 -12.85 16.54 1.67
N GLU A 230 -14.05 17.09 1.48
CA GLU A 230 -15.11 17.07 2.49
C GLU A 230 -16.25 16.16 2.04
N VAL A 231 -16.84 15.47 3.02
CA VAL A 231 -17.96 14.57 2.82
C VAL A 231 -19.20 15.26 3.37
N GLU A 232 -20.27 15.32 2.56
CA GLU A 232 -21.53 15.94 2.99
C GLU A 232 -22.07 15.29 4.26
N ARG A 233 -22.45 16.13 5.22
CA ARG A 233 -23.04 15.71 6.50
C ARG A 233 -24.49 15.28 6.28
N GLY A 234 -24.70 13.99 5.99
CA GLY A 234 -26.02 13.37 5.92
C GLY A 234 -26.43 12.62 7.20
N ASP A 235 -27.60 11.98 7.18
CA ASP A 235 -28.23 11.19 8.28
C ASP A 235 -27.45 9.92 8.72
N GLY A 236 -26.17 9.82 8.38
CA GLY A 236 -25.22 8.77 8.83
C GLY A 236 -24.09 9.30 9.72
N TYR A 237 -24.24 10.52 10.25
CA TYR A 237 -23.27 11.18 11.15
C TYR A 237 -23.26 10.45 12.52
N GLY A 238 -22.48 9.38 12.60
CA GLY A 238 -22.41 8.50 13.77
C GLY A 238 -21.58 7.23 13.55
N GLY A 239 -21.13 6.96 12.32
CA GLY A 239 -20.18 5.88 12.05
C GLY A 239 -18.76 6.18 12.56
N VAL A 240 -17.98 5.12 12.79
CA VAL A 240 -16.55 5.23 13.10
C VAL A 240 -15.85 5.91 11.92
N SER A 241 -15.05 6.94 12.19
CA SER A 241 -14.08 7.49 11.23
C SER A 241 -12.69 7.06 11.66
N SER A 242 -11.88 6.60 10.71
CA SER A 242 -10.50 6.19 10.93
C SER A 242 -9.71 6.28 9.62
N MET A 243 -8.39 6.42 9.73
CA MET A 243 -7.48 6.38 8.58
C MET A 243 -6.49 5.23 8.74
N ALA A 244 -6.22 4.55 7.64
CA ALA A 244 -5.18 3.53 7.53
C ALA A 244 -4.26 3.84 6.35
N VAL A 245 -3.00 3.42 6.46
CA VAL A 245 -1.99 3.53 5.40
C VAL A 245 -1.48 2.13 5.11
N SER A 246 -1.20 1.84 3.84
CA SER A 246 -0.70 0.54 3.44
C SER A 246 0.67 0.24 4.08
N PRO A 247 0.95 -1.03 4.41
CA PRO A 247 2.25 -1.46 4.90
C PRO A 247 3.41 -1.22 3.92
N ASP A 248 4.63 -1.46 4.40
CA ASP A 248 5.83 -1.40 3.56
C ASP A 248 5.94 -2.60 2.60
N ALA A 249 6.38 -2.35 1.36
CA ALA A 249 6.54 -3.40 0.36
C ALA A 249 7.63 -4.39 0.79
N GLU A 250 7.34 -5.69 0.73
CA GLU A 250 8.30 -6.74 1.05
C GLU A 250 9.49 -6.65 0.09
N GLY A 251 10.70 -6.41 0.63
CA GLY A 251 11.93 -6.25 -0.14
C GLY A 251 12.35 -4.80 -0.43
N GLY A 252 11.57 -3.80 0.02
CA GLY A 252 12.02 -2.41 0.07
C GLY A 252 12.99 -2.20 1.24
N ALA A 253 14.30 -2.18 0.98
CA ALA A 253 15.25 -1.71 1.98
C ALA A 253 14.80 -0.33 2.48
N SER A 254 14.72 -0.18 3.81
CA SER A 254 14.41 1.07 4.49
C SER A 254 15.24 2.21 3.89
N GLY A 255 14.63 3.02 3.02
CA GLY A 255 15.23 4.21 2.42
C GLY A 255 15.56 4.19 0.91
N SER A 256 15.26 3.16 0.12
CA SER A 256 15.51 3.23 -1.33
C SER A 256 14.47 2.52 -2.21
N GLY A 257 13.67 3.29 -2.94
CA GLY A 257 12.83 2.80 -4.05
C GLY A 257 11.37 2.54 -3.67
N ALA A 258 10.53 3.55 -3.89
CA ALA A 258 9.09 3.57 -3.64
C ALA A 258 8.31 2.41 -4.30
N GLY A 259 7.70 1.56 -3.47
CA GLY A 259 6.33 1.14 -3.76
C GLY A 259 5.40 2.32 -3.49
N GLU A 260 4.42 2.57 -4.36
CA GLU A 260 3.38 3.56 -4.08
C GLU A 260 2.56 3.06 -2.88
N ARG A 261 2.75 3.70 -1.72
CA ARG A 261 1.86 3.49 -0.57
C ARG A 261 0.45 3.94 -0.97
N ALA A 262 -0.54 3.49 -0.23
CA ALA A 262 -1.88 4.00 -0.34
C ALA A 262 -2.43 4.36 1.03
N TYR A 263 -3.50 5.13 1.00
CA TYR A 263 -4.28 5.46 2.18
C TYR A 263 -5.73 5.03 1.98
N ALA A 264 -6.40 4.81 3.09
CA ALA A 264 -7.84 4.66 3.13
C ALA A 264 -8.39 5.42 4.33
N TRP A 265 -9.49 6.12 4.10
CA TRP A 265 -10.23 6.87 5.09
C TRP A 265 -11.65 6.32 5.17
N LEU A 266 -12.00 5.78 6.34
CA LEU A 266 -13.35 5.34 6.64
C LEU A 266 -14.17 6.59 7.01
N CYS A 267 -15.23 6.84 6.26
CA CYS A 267 -16.15 7.96 6.47
C CYS A 267 -17.61 7.48 6.56
N ALA A 268 -18.55 8.42 6.71
CA ALA A 268 -19.97 8.11 6.81
C ALA A 268 -20.52 7.37 5.57
N GLN A 269 -20.02 7.69 4.37
CA GLN A 269 -20.51 7.15 3.09
C GLN A 269 -19.88 5.80 2.71
N GLY A 270 -18.66 5.52 3.19
CA GLY A 270 -17.87 4.41 2.67
C GLY A 270 -16.40 4.48 3.08
N VAL A 271 -15.59 3.76 2.32
CA VAL A 271 -14.14 3.83 2.41
C VAL A 271 -13.61 4.64 1.23
N TYR A 272 -13.00 5.78 1.51
CA TYR A 272 -12.33 6.61 0.52
C TYR A 272 -10.86 6.22 0.47
N SER A 273 -10.38 5.69 -0.66
CA SER A 273 -9.02 5.17 -0.78
C SER A 273 -8.32 5.67 -2.04
N GLY A 274 -7.01 5.84 -1.97
CA GLY A 274 -6.22 6.23 -3.12
C GLY A 274 -4.72 6.07 -2.90
N PRO A 275 -3.92 6.29 -3.95
CA PRO A 275 -2.46 6.23 -3.85
C PRO A 275 -1.92 7.41 -3.03
N LEU A 276 -0.77 7.19 -2.40
CA LEU A 276 0.07 8.19 -1.75
C LEU A 276 1.30 8.44 -2.64
N PRO A 277 1.17 9.22 -3.73
CA PRO A 277 2.27 9.46 -4.65
C PRO A 277 3.45 10.09 -3.92
N THR A 278 4.65 9.55 -4.16
CA THR A 278 5.90 9.99 -3.52
C THR A 278 6.73 10.91 -4.41
N GLN A 279 6.40 11.00 -5.70
CA GLN A 279 7.09 11.84 -6.68
C GLN A 279 6.06 12.65 -7.47
N SER A 280 6.33 13.94 -7.67
CA SER A 280 5.57 14.78 -8.60
C SER A 280 6.42 15.97 -9.04
N THR A 281 6.17 16.43 -10.26
CA THR A 281 6.78 17.64 -10.83
C THR A 281 6.18 18.92 -10.23
N ASP A 282 4.94 18.87 -9.73
CA ASP A 282 4.27 19.98 -9.05
C ASP A 282 3.78 19.57 -7.65
N LEU A 283 4.50 20.05 -6.62
CA LEU A 283 4.21 19.77 -5.21
C LEU A 283 2.89 20.38 -4.74
N SER A 284 2.47 21.51 -5.33
CA SER A 284 1.25 22.22 -4.93
C SER A 284 -0.01 21.56 -5.48
N ALA A 285 0.09 20.91 -6.64
CA ALA A 285 -1.00 20.13 -7.23
C ALA A 285 -1.09 18.71 -6.68
N LEU A 286 -0.05 18.20 -6.02
CA LEU A 286 0.02 16.82 -5.57
C LEU A 286 -1.12 16.43 -4.62
N GLY A 287 -1.55 17.33 -3.74
CA GLY A 287 -2.72 17.09 -2.87
C GLY A 287 -4.03 16.95 -3.66
N ARG A 288 -4.22 17.76 -4.71
CA ARG A 288 -5.38 17.66 -5.59
C ARG A 288 -5.34 16.41 -6.46
N GLN A 289 -4.15 16.05 -6.96
CA GLN A 289 -3.94 14.82 -7.72
C GLN A 289 -4.23 13.58 -6.86
N MET A 290 -3.75 13.57 -5.62
CA MET A 290 -4.06 12.51 -4.65
C MET A 290 -5.57 12.29 -4.53
N PHE A 291 -6.36 13.36 -4.41
CA PHE A 291 -7.82 13.23 -4.36
C PHE A 291 -8.46 12.87 -5.70
N HIS A 292 -7.94 13.36 -6.81
CA HIS A 292 -8.42 12.99 -8.15
C HIS A 292 -8.25 11.49 -8.42
N ASP A 293 -7.12 10.91 -8.00
CA ASP A 293 -6.79 9.50 -8.21
C ASP A 293 -7.41 8.58 -7.13
N SER A 294 -8.18 9.15 -6.20
CA SER A 294 -8.86 8.42 -5.14
C SER A 294 -10.28 8.03 -5.52
N HIS A 295 -10.74 6.92 -4.98
CA HIS A 295 -12.05 6.34 -5.23
C HIS A 295 -12.82 6.13 -3.91
N MET A 296 -14.13 6.31 -3.95
CA MET A 296 -15.03 6.02 -2.84
C MET A 296 -15.68 4.65 -3.04
N PHE A 297 -15.36 3.70 -2.18
CA PHE A 297 -16.09 2.44 -2.08
C PHE A 297 -17.31 2.60 -1.15
N PRO A 298 -18.55 2.67 -1.65
CA PRO A 298 -19.73 2.95 -0.84
C PRO A 298 -20.12 1.75 0.04
N LYS A 299 -20.63 2.03 1.25
CA LYS A 299 -21.11 0.96 2.17
C LYS A 299 -22.21 0.08 1.56
N SER A 300 -22.96 0.59 0.59
CA SER A 300 -24.01 -0.16 -0.11
C SER A 300 -23.47 -1.29 -1.00
N GLN A 301 -22.21 -1.23 -1.42
CA GLN A 301 -21.58 -2.28 -2.22
C GLN A 301 -21.08 -3.45 -1.34
N LEU A 302 -21.08 -3.28 -0.02
CA LEU A 302 -20.78 -4.38 0.89
C LEU A 302 -21.90 -5.43 0.84
N PRO A 303 -21.55 -6.73 0.99
CA PRO A 303 -22.51 -7.82 0.94
C PRO A 303 -23.67 -7.61 1.94
N ALA A 304 -24.89 -7.92 1.52
CA ALA A 304 -26.07 -7.78 2.38
C ALA A 304 -25.95 -8.69 3.63
N MET A 305 -26.06 -8.07 4.80
CA MET A 305 -26.13 -8.81 6.07
C MET A 305 -27.52 -9.41 6.25
N GLN A 306 -27.58 -10.69 6.61
CA GLN A 306 -28.82 -11.35 6.98
C GLN A 306 -29.16 -11.07 8.45
N SER A 307 -30.44 -10.92 8.75
CA SER A 307 -30.94 -10.92 10.14
C SER A 307 -30.93 -12.34 10.70
N SER A 308 -31.09 -12.48 12.02
CA SER A 308 -31.31 -13.79 12.68
C SER A 308 -32.50 -14.58 12.13
N SER A 309 -33.40 -13.92 11.39
CA SER A 309 -34.53 -14.54 10.68
C SER A 309 -34.21 -15.01 9.25
N GLY A 310 -32.96 -14.86 8.78
CA GLY A 310 -32.52 -15.21 7.42
C GLY A 310 -32.91 -14.18 6.34
N ARG A 311 -33.63 -13.11 6.70
CA ARG A 311 -34.01 -12.02 5.78
C ARG A 311 -32.91 -10.96 5.73
N ASN A 312 -32.59 -10.45 4.54
CA ASN A 312 -31.64 -9.34 4.37
C ASN A 312 -32.10 -8.13 5.18
N ARG A 313 -31.18 -7.53 5.95
CA ARG A 313 -31.45 -6.32 6.72
C ARG A 313 -31.68 -5.13 5.79
N THR A 314 -32.58 -4.24 6.19
CA THR A 314 -32.91 -3.01 5.44
C THR A 314 -31.81 -1.95 5.51
N THR A 315 -30.99 -1.97 6.55
CA THR A 315 -29.87 -1.05 6.76
C THR A 315 -28.60 -1.85 7.04
N GLN A 316 -27.52 -1.54 6.30
CA GLN A 316 -26.21 -2.13 6.55
C GLN A 316 -25.64 -1.63 7.88
N PRO A 317 -25.03 -2.49 8.70
CA PRO A 317 -24.40 -2.07 9.94
C PRO A 317 -23.16 -1.22 9.68
N PRO A 318 -22.78 -0.34 10.63
CA PRO A 318 -21.58 0.47 10.50
C PRO A 318 -20.33 -0.42 10.45
N ILE A 319 -19.33 0.07 9.74
CA ILE A 319 -17.99 -0.52 9.75
C ILE A 319 -17.36 -0.21 11.11
N SER A 320 -16.93 -1.24 11.82
CA SER A 320 -16.30 -1.11 13.14
C SER A 320 -14.82 -0.77 13.05
N SER A 321 -14.12 -1.33 12.06
CA SER A 321 -12.67 -1.15 11.89
C SER A 321 -12.25 -1.40 10.44
N MET A 322 -11.12 -0.82 10.06
CA MET A 322 -10.54 -0.90 8.73
C MET A 322 -9.02 -0.85 8.81
N ILE A 323 -8.35 -1.74 8.06
CA ILE A 323 -6.90 -1.72 7.83
C ILE A 323 -6.60 -1.96 6.35
N LEU A 324 -5.38 -1.64 5.94
CA LEU A 324 -4.89 -1.89 4.59
C LEU A 324 -3.84 -2.99 4.58
N THR A 325 -3.89 -3.81 3.55
CA THR A 325 -2.79 -4.65 3.09
C THR A 325 -2.17 -4.02 1.84
N GLN A 326 -1.31 -4.74 1.12
CA GLN A 326 -0.64 -4.18 -0.06
C GLN A 326 -1.56 -4.01 -1.26
N PHE A 327 -2.58 -4.86 -1.40
CA PHE A 327 -3.54 -4.81 -2.50
C PHE A 327 -5.00 -4.85 -2.05
N HIS A 328 -5.30 -5.06 -0.77
CA HIS A 328 -6.67 -5.16 -0.24
C HIS A 328 -6.97 -4.16 0.89
N ILE A 329 -8.25 -3.86 1.05
CA ILE A 329 -8.86 -3.17 2.18
C ILE A 329 -9.58 -4.22 3.00
N LEU A 330 -9.19 -4.38 4.27
CA LEU A 330 -9.88 -5.26 5.19
C LEU A 330 -10.86 -4.44 6.03
N VAL A 331 -12.12 -4.85 6.02
CA VAL A 331 -13.23 -4.16 6.65
C VAL A 331 -13.96 -5.14 7.58
N LEU A 332 -14.26 -4.69 8.79
CA LEU A 332 -14.96 -5.48 9.80
C LEU A 332 -16.35 -4.91 10.09
N GLN A 333 -17.39 -5.73 9.97
CA GLN A 333 -18.80 -5.38 10.22
C GLN A 333 -19.49 -6.44 11.08
N GLU A 334 -19.92 -6.11 12.30
CA GLU A 334 -20.58 -7.03 13.25
C GLU A 334 -19.96 -8.46 13.30
N GLY A 335 -18.63 -8.58 13.24
CA GLY A 335 -17.94 -9.88 13.29
C GLY A 335 -17.67 -10.55 11.95
N ARG A 336 -18.14 -9.96 10.86
CA ARG A 336 -17.83 -10.37 9.49
C ARG A 336 -16.64 -9.61 8.93
N LEU A 337 -15.64 -10.35 8.48
CA LEU A 337 -14.44 -9.81 7.82
C LEU A 337 -14.65 -9.86 6.31
N THR A 338 -14.52 -8.70 5.67
CA THR A 338 -14.58 -8.56 4.20
C THR A 338 -13.27 -7.99 3.70
N ALA A 339 -12.71 -8.59 2.64
CA ALA A 339 -11.54 -8.07 1.95
C ALA A 339 -11.91 -7.63 0.54
N ILE A 340 -11.59 -6.36 0.25
CA ILE A 340 -11.91 -5.70 -1.00
C ILE A 340 -10.60 -5.38 -1.70
N ASN A 341 -10.48 -5.74 -2.97
CA ASN A 341 -9.31 -5.38 -3.77
C ASN A 341 -9.30 -3.87 -4.03
N ARG A 342 -8.19 -3.21 -3.74
CA ARG A 342 -8.02 -1.75 -3.88
C ARG A 342 -7.96 -1.28 -5.33
N LEU A 343 -7.69 -2.19 -6.26
CA LEU A 343 -7.50 -1.85 -7.67
C LEU A 343 -8.82 -1.93 -8.44
N ASP A 344 -9.67 -2.92 -8.19
CA ASP A 344 -10.90 -3.13 -8.96
C ASP A 344 -12.18 -3.26 -8.13
N ASP A 345 -12.09 -3.00 -6.82
CA ASP A 345 -13.19 -3.06 -5.86
C ASP A 345 -13.86 -4.44 -5.73
N THR A 346 -13.21 -5.50 -6.24
CA THR A 346 -13.74 -6.86 -6.13
C THR A 346 -13.59 -7.41 -4.72
N ILE A 347 -14.60 -8.14 -4.24
CA ILE A 347 -14.58 -8.77 -2.93
C ILE A 347 -13.94 -10.15 -3.07
N VAL A 348 -12.73 -10.30 -2.52
CA VAL A 348 -11.97 -11.58 -2.58
C VAL A 348 -12.24 -12.48 -1.38
N TYR A 349 -12.70 -11.91 -0.26
CA TYR A 349 -13.00 -12.65 0.97
C TYR A 349 -14.20 -12.02 1.68
N ASN A 350 -15.11 -12.84 2.19
CA ASN A 350 -16.26 -12.42 2.98
C ASN A 350 -16.72 -13.59 3.86
N GLN A 351 -16.33 -13.59 5.13
CA GLN A 351 -16.73 -14.63 6.09
C GLN A 351 -17.07 -14.05 7.45
N GLU A 352 -17.98 -14.71 8.15
CA GLU A 352 -18.27 -14.43 9.55
C GLU A 352 -17.22 -15.13 10.41
N VAL A 353 -16.38 -14.33 11.07
CA VAL A 353 -15.22 -14.81 11.83
C VAL A 353 -15.54 -14.86 13.32
N LEU A 354 -16.30 -13.87 13.80
CA LEU A 354 -16.63 -13.72 15.22
C LEU A 354 -18.07 -14.14 15.51
N GLU A 355 -18.27 -14.66 16.71
CA GLU A 355 -19.61 -14.99 17.21
C GLU A 355 -20.35 -13.72 17.67
N ALA A 356 -21.69 -13.73 17.56
CA ALA A 356 -22.54 -12.56 17.81
C ALA A 356 -22.43 -11.93 19.22
N ALA A 357 -21.85 -12.64 20.21
CA ALA A 357 -21.70 -12.16 21.58
C ALA A 357 -20.34 -11.50 21.88
N GLN A 358 -19.38 -11.56 20.96
CA GLN A 358 -18.02 -11.08 21.22
C GLN A 358 -17.92 -9.56 21.03
N THR A 359 -17.25 -8.88 21.96
CA THR A 359 -16.99 -7.45 21.82
C THR A 359 -15.72 -7.21 21.00
N ILE A 360 -15.89 -6.49 19.89
CA ILE A 360 -14.84 -6.24 18.90
C ILE A 360 -13.99 -5.06 19.35
N LEU A 361 -12.67 -5.23 19.39
CA LEU A 361 -11.74 -4.12 19.57
C LEU A 361 -11.37 -3.50 18.22
N GLY A 362 -11.07 -4.33 17.23
CA GLY A 362 -10.81 -3.90 15.87
C GLY A 362 -9.76 -4.72 15.14
N LEU A 363 -9.36 -4.21 13.98
CA LEU A 363 -8.30 -4.73 13.14
C LEU A 363 -7.00 -3.92 13.37
N PHE A 364 -5.87 -4.62 13.39
CA PHE A 364 -4.55 -4.04 13.60
C PHE A 364 -3.57 -4.61 12.58
N ALA A 365 -2.69 -3.76 12.05
CA ALA A 365 -1.70 -4.15 11.05
C ALA A 365 -0.30 -3.77 11.53
N ASP A 366 0.63 -4.71 11.46
CA ASP A 366 2.05 -4.43 11.59
C ASP A 366 2.58 -3.96 10.23
N GLN A 367 2.79 -2.66 10.09
CA GLN A 367 3.21 -2.06 8.83
C GLN A 367 4.63 -2.45 8.39
N GLN A 368 5.47 -2.96 9.31
CA GLN A 368 6.86 -3.34 9.00
C GLN A 368 6.97 -4.82 8.64
N LYS A 369 6.17 -5.68 9.29
CA LYS A 369 6.23 -7.13 9.12
C LYS A 369 5.11 -7.69 8.25
N ASN A 370 4.17 -6.85 7.82
CA ASN A 370 3.01 -7.21 7.02
C ASN A 370 2.16 -8.31 7.67
N THR A 371 2.04 -8.27 8.99
CA THR A 371 1.15 -9.17 9.76
C THR A 371 -0.13 -8.42 10.14
N TYR A 372 -1.25 -9.13 10.15
CA TYR A 372 -2.57 -8.54 10.35
C TYR A 372 -3.32 -9.30 11.43
N TRP A 373 -4.03 -8.56 12.26
CA TRP A 373 -4.58 -9.09 13.51
C TRP A 373 -6.01 -8.60 13.72
N LEU A 374 -6.87 -9.49 14.18
CA LEU A 374 -8.22 -9.18 14.63
C LEU A 374 -8.31 -9.50 16.11
N LEU A 375 -8.71 -8.52 16.92
CA LEU A 375 -8.82 -8.71 18.36
C LEU A 375 -10.22 -8.42 18.88
N THR A 376 -10.64 -9.27 19.81
CA THR A 376 -11.82 -9.08 20.66
C THR A 376 -11.38 -8.81 22.09
N SER A 377 -12.34 -8.57 22.99
CA SER A 377 -12.07 -8.44 24.42
C SER A 377 -11.43 -9.67 25.08
N THR A 378 -11.47 -10.83 24.43
CA THR A 378 -11.07 -12.12 25.02
C THR A 378 -10.19 -12.96 24.12
N GLU A 379 -10.25 -12.78 22.81
CA GLU A 379 -9.63 -13.64 21.82
C GLU A 379 -8.81 -12.85 20.80
N ILE A 380 -7.78 -13.51 20.28
CA ILE A 380 -6.84 -12.96 19.30
C ILE A 380 -6.89 -13.85 18.07
N TYR A 381 -6.99 -13.23 16.91
CA TYR A 381 -6.96 -13.89 15.62
C TYR A 381 -5.88 -13.27 14.75
N GLU A 382 -5.11 -14.11 14.07
CA GLU A 382 -4.16 -13.72 13.04
C GLU A 382 -4.84 -13.84 11.68
N ILE A 383 -4.72 -12.81 10.85
CA ILE A 383 -5.21 -12.79 9.47
C ILE A 383 -3.99 -13.05 8.58
N VAL A 384 -3.88 -14.27 8.08
CA VAL A 384 -2.79 -14.72 7.23
C VAL A 384 -3.11 -14.37 5.78
N VAL A 385 -2.26 -13.55 5.17
CA VAL A 385 -2.38 -13.15 3.76
C VAL A 385 -1.34 -13.92 2.94
N THR A 386 -1.79 -14.72 1.98
CA THR A 386 -0.93 -15.63 1.19
C THR A 386 -0.98 -15.27 -0.30
N ASP A 387 0.17 -14.94 -0.87
CA ASP A 387 0.34 -14.65 -2.31
C ASP A 387 -0.71 -13.65 -2.84
N GLU A 388 -0.71 -12.47 -2.22
CA GLU A 388 -1.69 -11.41 -2.43
C GLU A 388 -1.71 -10.86 -3.86
N ASP A 389 -0.57 -10.92 -4.56
CA ASP A 389 -0.39 -10.34 -5.89
C ASP A 389 -0.74 -11.28 -7.06
N ARG A 390 -1.19 -12.51 -6.77
CA ARG A 390 -1.46 -13.55 -7.79
C ARG A 390 -2.44 -13.16 -8.89
N ASP A 391 -3.43 -12.33 -8.58
CA ASP A 391 -4.46 -11.88 -9.54
C ASP A 391 -4.24 -10.45 -10.04
N VAL A 392 -3.21 -9.76 -9.52
CA VAL A 392 -2.95 -8.35 -9.86
C VAL A 392 -2.64 -8.18 -11.35
N TRP A 393 -1.94 -9.13 -11.98
CA TRP A 393 -1.65 -9.06 -13.42
C TRP A 393 -2.92 -9.04 -14.28
N LYS A 394 -3.96 -9.80 -13.91
CA LYS A 394 -5.26 -9.83 -14.62
C LYS A 394 -5.95 -8.49 -14.52
N ILE A 395 -5.92 -7.88 -13.34
CA ILE A 395 -6.51 -6.58 -13.09
C ILE A 395 -5.79 -5.50 -13.89
N MET A 396 -4.45 -5.51 -13.88
CA MET A 396 -3.64 -4.58 -14.65
C MET A 396 -3.87 -4.72 -16.16
N LEU A 397 -4.02 -5.94 -16.67
CA LEU A 397 -4.40 -6.18 -18.07
C LEU A 397 -5.77 -5.58 -18.41
N LYS A 398 -6.78 -5.78 -17.57
CA LYS A 398 -8.11 -5.20 -17.78
C LYS A 398 -8.09 -3.67 -17.77
N LYS A 399 -7.23 -3.06 -16.94
CA LYS A 399 -6.99 -1.62 -16.89
C LYS A 399 -6.16 -1.09 -18.06
N GLY A 400 -5.60 -1.96 -18.90
CA GLY A 400 -4.72 -1.58 -20.01
C GLY A 400 -3.30 -1.18 -19.58
N ASN A 401 -2.91 -1.44 -18.33
CA ASN A 401 -1.55 -1.21 -17.84
C ASN A 401 -0.68 -2.46 -18.06
N TYR A 402 -0.23 -2.64 -19.30
CA TYR A 402 0.52 -3.82 -19.72
C TYR A 402 1.90 -3.93 -19.07
N GLU A 403 2.59 -2.81 -18.83
CA GLU A 403 3.91 -2.81 -18.18
C GLU A 403 3.82 -3.32 -16.74
N ALA A 404 2.84 -2.83 -15.96
CA ALA A 404 2.60 -3.33 -14.62
C ALA A 404 2.19 -4.80 -14.64
N ALA A 405 1.30 -5.20 -15.56
CA ALA A 405 0.88 -6.59 -15.72
C ALA A 405 2.06 -7.54 -15.95
N GLN A 406 3.03 -7.15 -16.79
CA GLN A 406 4.23 -7.95 -17.06
C GLN A 406 5.15 -8.09 -15.84
N ARG A 407 5.19 -7.09 -14.95
CA ARG A 407 5.97 -7.16 -13.70
C ARG A 407 5.35 -8.13 -12.69
N TYR A 408 4.03 -8.18 -12.61
CA TYR A 408 3.31 -9.06 -11.67
C TYR A 408 3.09 -10.49 -12.20
N ALA A 409 3.22 -10.73 -13.50
CA ALA A 409 3.15 -12.08 -14.06
C ALA A 409 4.40 -12.90 -13.70
N ARG A 410 4.23 -13.95 -12.90
CA ARG A 410 5.35 -14.77 -12.39
C ARG A 410 5.52 -16.05 -13.20
N SER A 411 4.43 -16.78 -13.40
CA SER A 411 4.42 -18.04 -14.14
C SER A 411 4.56 -17.84 -15.65
N THR A 412 4.89 -18.92 -16.35
CA THR A 412 5.06 -18.89 -17.81
C THR A 412 3.71 -18.64 -18.50
N GLU A 413 2.65 -19.26 -18.00
CA GLU A 413 1.28 -19.14 -18.49
C GLU A 413 0.73 -17.72 -18.31
N GLU A 414 1.02 -17.08 -17.18
CA GLU A 414 0.63 -15.68 -16.94
C GLU A 414 1.37 -14.72 -17.86
N LYS A 415 2.69 -14.89 -18.01
CA LYS A 415 3.50 -14.06 -18.93
C LYS A 415 3.03 -14.23 -20.36
N ASP A 416 2.63 -15.44 -20.71
CA ASP A 416 2.08 -15.76 -22.01
C ASP A 416 0.76 -15.02 -22.28
N ALA A 417 -0.18 -15.10 -21.34
CA ALA A 417 -1.46 -14.39 -21.41
C ALA A 417 -1.27 -12.87 -21.48
N VAL A 418 -0.34 -12.31 -20.69
CA VAL A 418 0.03 -10.89 -20.75
C VAL A 418 0.61 -10.52 -22.10
N ALA A 419 1.53 -11.33 -22.64
CA ALA A 419 2.14 -11.07 -23.94
C ALA A 419 1.12 -11.13 -25.09
N ALA A 420 0.21 -12.10 -25.05
CA ALA A 420 -0.88 -12.23 -26.00
C ALA A 420 -1.78 -10.98 -26.02
N ALA A 421 -2.25 -10.54 -24.84
CA ALA A 421 -3.13 -9.37 -24.72
C ALA A 421 -2.43 -8.05 -25.07
N THR A 422 -1.17 -7.89 -24.66
CA THR A 422 -0.37 -6.70 -24.97
C THR A 422 -0.10 -6.61 -26.47
N GLY A 423 0.18 -7.74 -27.11
CA GLY A 423 0.39 -7.83 -28.55
C GLY A 423 -0.82 -7.40 -29.37
N ASP A 424 -2.02 -7.88 -29.01
CA ASP A 424 -3.27 -7.48 -29.67
C ASP A 424 -3.53 -5.99 -29.57
N HIS A 425 -3.29 -5.43 -28.39
CA HIS A 425 -3.46 -4.00 -28.17
C HIS A 425 -2.52 -3.17 -29.04
N LEU A 426 -1.23 -3.56 -29.13
CA LEU A 426 -0.25 -2.88 -29.98
C LEU A 426 -0.59 -3.01 -31.48
N ILE A 427 -1.11 -4.16 -31.92
CA ILE A 427 -1.64 -4.34 -33.28
C ILE A 427 -2.82 -3.40 -33.56
N GLY A 428 -3.70 -3.19 -32.57
CA GLY A 428 -4.82 -2.24 -32.66
C GLY A 428 -4.36 -0.78 -32.72
N GLN A 429 -3.26 -0.43 -32.06
CA GLN A 429 -2.65 0.91 -32.10
C GLN A 429 -1.79 1.17 -33.35
N GLY A 430 -1.55 0.16 -34.19
CA GLY A 430 -0.67 0.27 -35.35
C GLY A 430 0.83 0.17 -35.04
N LYS A 431 1.21 -0.21 -33.81
CA LYS A 431 2.61 -0.39 -33.39
C LYS A 431 3.10 -1.82 -33.68
N PHE A 432 3.18 -2.18 -34.96
CA PHE A 432 3.43 -3.55 -35.40
C PHE A 432 4.82 -4.09 -34.99
N ALA A 433 5.86 -3.26 -35.03
CA ALA A 433 7.22 -3.68 -34.68
C ALA A 433 7.41 -4.01 -33.19
N GLU A 434 6.69 -3.34 -32.29
CA GLU A 434 6.68 -3.66 -30.85
C GLU A 434 5.82 -4.90 -30.61
N ALA A 435 4.63 -4.97 -31.23
CA ALA A 435 3.74 -6.11 -31.15
C ALA A 435 4.43 -7.42 -31.55
N ALA A 436 5.22 -7.40 -32.63
CA ALA A 436 5.98 -8.53 -33.12
C ALA A 436 6.93 -9.13 -32.07
N THR A 437 7.63 -8.29 -31.30
CA THR A 437 8.55 -8.74 -30.25
C THR A 437 7.82 -9.35 -29.06
N VAL A 438 6.66 -8.81 -28.71
CA VAL A 438 5.85 -9.30 -27.58
C VAL A 438 5.12 -10.60 -27.97
N LEU A 439 4.43 -10.62 -29.12
CA LEU A 439 3.73 -11.79 -29.65
C LEU A 439 4.67 -12.96 -29.95
N GLY A 440 5.91 -12.66 -30.33
CA GLY A 440 6.94 -13.69 -30.54
C GLY A 440 7.20 -14.54 -29.30
N LYS A 441 6.98 -13.98 -28.10
CA LYS A 441 7.11 -14.68 -26.81
C LYS A 441 5.81 -15.34 -26.33
N SER A 442 4.69 -15.09 -27.00
CA SER A 442 3.38 -15.64 -26.63
C SER A 442 3.10 -17.00 -27.30
N SER A 443 2.12 -17.75 -26.80
CA SER A 443 1.69 -19.06 -27.29
C SER A 443 0.58 -18.96 -28.33
N LYS A 444 0.26 -17.74 -28.79
CA LYS A 444 -0.74 -17.52 -29.82
C LYS A 444 -0.49 -18.36 -31.07
N PRO A 445 -1.56 -18.81 -31.76
CA PRO A 445 -1.44 -19.55 -33.00
C PRO A 445 -0.57 -18.79 -34.00
N PHE A 446 0.45 -19.48 -34.51
CA PHE A 446 1.43 -18.89 -35.40
C PHE A 446 0.78 -18.30 -36.65
N GLU A 447 -0.17 -19.03 -37.24
CA GLU A 447 -0.88 -18.67 -38.46
C GLU A 447 -1.65 -17.36 -38.30
N ASP A 448 -2.44 -17.23 -37.23
CA ASP A 448 -3.24 -16.03 -36.96
C ASP A 448 -2.38 -14.77 -36.86
N VAL A 449 -1.24 -14.86 -36.15
CA VAL A 449 -0.32 -13.72 -35.98
C VAL A 449 0.40 -13.40 -37.29
N ALA A 450 0.84 -14.42 -38.01
CA ALA A 450 1.54 -14.27 -39.28
C ALA A 450 0.63 -13.64 -40.37
N LEU A 451 -0.59 -14.17 -40.52
CA LEU A 451 -1.60 -13.63 -41.43
C LEU A 451 -1.98 -12.20 -41.06
N GLY A 452 -2.13 -11.91 -39.75
CA GLY A 452 -2.41 -10.55 -39.29
C GLY A 452 -1.36 -9.51 -39.69
N PHE A 453 -0.07 -9.88 -39.79
CA PHE A 453 0.97 -9.00 -40.33
C PHE A 453 0.96 -8.92 -41.86
N ILE A 454 0.70 -10.05 -42.55
CA ILE A 454 0.63 -10.12 -44.02
C ILE A 454 -0.53 -9.26 -44.54
N ASP A 455 -1.73 -9.40 -43.97
CA ASP A 455 -2.94 -8.68 -44.39
C ASP A 455 -2.79 -7.16 -44.25
N LYS A 456 -1.95 -6.73 -43.31
CA LYS A 456 -1.61 -5.31 -43.09
C LYS A 456 -0.40 -4.82 -43.89
N GLY A 457 0.26 -5.69 -44.65
CA GLY A 457 1.44 -5.36 -45.45
C GLY A 457 2.71 -5.10 -44.62
N GLU A 458 2.74 -5.52 -43.35
CA GLU A 458 3.78 -5.17 -42.37
C GLU A 458 4.90 -6.23 -42.33
N HIS A 459 5.66 -6.33 -43.42
CA HIS A 459 6.70 -7.36 -43.60
C HIS A 459 7.88 -7.19 -42.63
N ASP A 460 8.18 -5.96 -42.21
CA ASP A 460 9.24 -5.67 -41.24
C ASP A 460 8.90 -6.19 -39.84
N ALA A 461 7.64 -6.02 -39.42
CA ALA A 461 7.13 -6.56 -38.16
C ALA A 461 7.09 -8.09 -38.19
N LEU A 462 6.65 -8.68 -39.30
CA LEU A 462 6.64 -10.14 -39.49
C LEU A 462 8.05 -10.73 -39.34
N ARG A 463 9.07 -10.14 -39.96
CA ARG A 463 10.47 -10.58 -39.80
C ARG A 463 10.90 -10.55 -38.33
N LYS A 464 10.60 -9.47 -37.60
CA LYS A 464 10.96 -9.33 -36.19
C LYS A 464 10.24 -10.37 -35.30
N TYR A 465 9.00 -10.70 -35.65
CA TYR A 465 8.23 -11.77 -35.01
C TYR A 465 8.87 -13.14 -35.23
N LEU A 466 9.22 -13.48 -36.48
CA LEU A 466 9.87 -14.74 -36.84
C LEU A 466 11.24 -14.90 -36.17
N LEU A 467 12.05 -13.84 -36.10
CA LEU A 467 13.32 -13.84 -35.36
C LEU A 467 13.10 -14.17 -33.88
N THR A 468 12.13 -13.51 -33.25
CA THR A 468 11.82 -13.74 -31.82
C THR A 468 11.36 -15.18 -31.59
N LYS A 469 10.54 -15.73 -32.49
CA LYS A 469 10.09 -17.13 -32.44
C LYS A 469 11.23 -18.12 -32.65
N LEU A 470 12.14 -17.84 -33.60
CA LEU A 470 13.31 -18.70 -33.87
C LEU A 470 14.23 -18.83 -32.64
N VAL A 471 14.42 -17.73 -31.90
CA VAL A 471 15.17 -17.74 -30.63
C VAL A 471 14.44 -18.54 -29.55
N GLY A 472 13.10 -18.48 -29.52
CA GLY A 472 12.28 -19.21 -28.55
C GLY A 472 12.21 -20.73 -28.78
N TYR A 473 12.36 -21.20 -30.03
CA TYR A 473 12.31 -22.64 -30.30
C TYR A 473 13.59 -23.37 -29.88
N PRO A 474 13.50 -24.47 -29.10
CA PRO A 474 14.67 -25.26 -28.77
C PRO A 474 15.30 -25.88 -30.02
N LYS A 475 16.61 -26.09 -29.98
CA LYS A 475 17.39 -26.62 -31.13
C LYS A 475 16.96 -28.02 -31.59
N SER A 476 16.18 -28.74 -30.78
CA SER A 476 15.60 -30.04 -31.12
C SER A 476 14.50 -29.98 -32.19
N PHE A 477 13.82 -28.84 -32.34
CA PHE A 477 12.74 -28.65 -33.30
C PHE A 477 13.28 -28.30 -34.69
N ILE A 478 14.00 -29.24 -35.31
CA ILE A 478 14.74 -29.03 -36.57
C ILE A 478 13.80 -28.56 -37.69
N MET A 479 12.69 -29.27 -37.91
CA MET A 479 11.75 -28.98 -39.00
C MET A 479 11.15 -27.57 -38.91
N GLN A 480 10.67 -27.18 -37.72
CA GLN A 480 10.07 -25.87 -37.48
C GLN A 480 11.11 -24.75 -37.64
N ARG A 481 12.33 -24.95 -37.15
CA ARG A 481 13.43 -23.99 -37.32
C ARG A 481 13.83 -23.85 -38.78
N THR A 482 13.92 -24.94 -39.55
CA THR A 482 14.22 -24.90 -40.99
C THR A 482 13.17 -24.11 -41.76
N LEU A 483 11.88 -24.32 -41.45
CA LEU A 483 10.78 -23.56 -42.08
C LEU A 483 10.89 -22.06 -41.76
N LEU A 484 11.08 -21.70 -40.49
CA LEU A 484 11.21 -20.31 -40.06
C LEU A 484 12.42 -19.63 -40.70
N VAL A 485 13.56 -20.31 -40.78
CA VAL A 485 14.77 -19.79 -41.40
C VAL A 485 14.57 -19.59 -42.90
N SER A 486 13.98 -20.56 -43.61
CA SER A 486 13.68 -20.42 -45.04
C SER A 486 12.83 -19.18 -45.30
N TRP A 487 11.78 -18.99 -44.49
CA TRP A 487 10.90 -17.84 -44.65
C TRP A 487 11.57 -16.51 -44.27
N LEU A 488 12.38 -16.50 -43.22
CA LEU A 488 13.19 -15.35 -42.85
C LEU A 488 14.15 -14.96 -43.98
N THR A 489 14.84 -15.93 -44.60
CA THR A 489 15.74 -15.68 -45.74
C THR A 489 15.00 -15.02 -46.89
N GLU A 490 13.81 -15.51 -47.25
CA GLU A 490 12.98 -14.88 -48.29
C GLU A 490 12.59 -13.43 -47.94
N LEU A 491 12.15 -13.18 -46.70
CA LEU A 491 11.79 -11.84 -46.23
C LEU A 491 12.98 -10.87 -46.23
N TYR A 492 14.16 -11.34 -45.82
CA TYR A 492 15.38 -10.54 -45.86
C TYR A 492 15.82 -10.23 -47.30
N MET A 493 15.77 -11.22 -48.21
CA MET A 493 16.09 -11.01 -49.62
C MET A 493 15.13 -10.03 -50.28
N ALA A 494 13.83 -10.16 -50.02
CA ALA A 494 12.82 -9.23 -50.51
C ALA A 494 13.07 -7.79 -50.00
N LYS A 495 13.41 -7.63 -48.71
CA LYS A 495 13.69 -6.32 -48.12
C LYS A 495 14.98 -5.71 -48.67
N LEU A 496 16.05 -6.49 -48.82
CA LEU A 496 17.31 -6.02 -49.38
C LEU A 496 17.12 -5.58 -50.84
N ASN A 497 16.43 -6.37 -51.65
CA ASN A 497 16.10 -6.00 -53.04
C ASN A 497 15.28 -4.70 -53.08
N GLN A 498 14.26 -4.57 -52.23
CA GLN A 498 13.46 -3.34 -52.14
C GLN A 498 14.31 -2.12 -51.77
N LEU A 499 15.21 -2.25 -50.78
CA LEU A 499 16.09 -1.17 -50.36
C LEU A 499 17.07 -0.79 -51.48
N ASP A 500 17.67 -1.76 -52.16
CA ASP A 500 18.59 -1.54 -53.28
C ASP A 500 17.89 -0.88 -54.47
N ASP A 501 16.71 -1.35 -54.87
CA ASP A 501 15.91 -0.77 -55.96
C ASP A 501 15.50 0.68 -55.65
N THR A 502 15.14 0.96 -54.39
CA THR A 502 14.73 2.30 -53.96
C THR A 502 15.92 3.26 -53.88
N ILE A 503 17.10 2.77 -53.46
CA ILE A 503 18.35 3.55 -53.48
C ILE A 503 18.75 3.85 -54.92
N SER A 504 18.67 2.86 -55.82
CA SER A 504 19.01 3.02 -57.24
C SER A 504 18.09 4.03 -57.94
N THR A 505 16.77 3.95 -57.72
CA THR A 505 15.78 4.85 -58.33
C THR A 505 15.74 6.26 -57.74
N LYS A 506 15.98 6.45 -56.43
CA LYS A 506 16.01 7.78 -55.79
C LYS A 506 17.37 8.46 -55.82
N ALA A 507 18.45 7.75 -56.13
CA ALA A 507 19.72 8.37 -56.51
C ALA A 507 19.61 9.15 -57.83
N GLU A 508 18.61 8.85 -58.66
CA GLU A 508 18.33 9.55 -59.93
C GLU A 508 17.40 10.78 -59.76
N LEU A 509 16.63 10.89 -58.66
CA LEU A 509 15.66 11.96 -58.41
C LEU A 509 15.98 12.67 -57.07
N ALA A 510 16.51 13.90 -57.16
CA ALA A 510 17.13 14.63 -56.05
C ALA A 510 16.35 14.70 -54.72
N ALA A 511 17.10 14.45 -53.63
CA ALA A 511 16.98 14.97 -52.26
C ALA A 511 15.58 15.10 -51.62
N GLY A 512 15.05 13.96 -51.13
CA GLY A 512 14.05 13.93 -50.06
C GLY A 512 14.63 13.29 -48.78
N SER A 513 14.18 13.74 -47.60
CA SER A 513 14.62 13.26 -46.27
C SER A 513 14.58 11.74 -46.08
N THR A 514 13.70 11.04 -46.80
CA THR A 514 13.49 9.59 -46.73
C THR A 514 14.65 8.77 -47.31
N ALA A 515 15.40 9.30 -48.29
CA ALA A 515 16.51 8.57 -48.91
C ALA A 515 17.71 8.42 -47.96
N SER A 516 17.97 9.44 -47.15
CA SER A 516 19.06 9.43 -46.15
C SER A 516 18.79 8.44 -45.01
N GLU A 517 17.54 8.32 -44.56
CA GLU A 517 17.15 7.32 -43.55
C GLU A 517 17.27 5.88 -44.07
N MET A 518 16.85 5.61 -45.32
CA MET A 518 16.94 4.26 -45.89
C MET A 518 18.39 3.83 -46.19
N GLN A 519 19.25 4.77 -46.58
CA GLN A 519 20.68 4.50 -46.76
C GLN A 519 21.40 4.20 -45.43
N LYS A 520 20.86 4.67 -44.30
CA LYS A 520 21.30 4.27 -42.96
C LYS A 520 20.74 2.92 -42.51
N GLN A 521 19.58 2.49 -43.02
CA GLN A 521 18.97 1.21 -42.67
C GLN A 521 19.60 0.01 -43.41
N LEU A 522 20.11 0.19 -44.63
CA LEU A 522 20.71 -0.90 -45.42
C LEU A 522 21.86 -1.63 -44.68
N PRO A 523 22.85 -0.94 -44.07
CA PRO A 523 23.91 -1.63 -43.31
C PRO A 523 23.38 -2.36 -42.07
N ALA A 524 22.36 -1.80 -41.41
CA ALA A 524 21.75 -2.40 -40.23
C ALA A 524 21.02 -3.71 -40.59
N VAL A 525 20.19 -3.69 -41.63
CA VAL A 525 19.47 -4.88 -42.10
C VAL A 525 20.44 -5.94 -42.63
N ARG A 526 21.51 -5.53 -43.31
CA ARG A 526 22.56 -6.46 -43.78
C ARG A 526 23.30 -7.12 -42.62
N LYS A 527 23.57 -6.36 -41.56
CA LYS A 527 24.17 -6.89 -40.35
C LYS A 527 23.22 -7.86 -39.64
N GLU A 528 21.95 -7.50 -39.48
CA GLU A 528 20.94 -8.41 -38.92
C GLU A 528 20.82 -9.71 -39.73
N TYR A 529 20.88 -9.63 -41.06
CA TYR A 529 20.89 -10.80 -41.94
C TYR A 529 22.11 -11.71 -41.72
N GLN A 530 23.27 -11.13 -41.41
CA GLN A 530 24.49 -11.88 -41.13
C GLN A 530 24.51 -12.47 -39.71
N ASP A 531 23.87 -11.80 -38.76
CA ASP A 531 23.87 -12.16 -37.35
C ASP A 531 22.85 -13.28 -37.01
N PHE A 532 21.71 -13.36 -37.72
CA PHE A 532 20.69 -14.41 -37.50
C PHE A 532 21.02 -15.72 -38.26
#